data_AF-R9HQT0-F1
#
_entry.id   AF-R9HQT0-F1
#
_cell.length_a   1.000
_cell.length_b   1.000
_cell.length_c   1.000
_cell.angle_alpha   90.00
_cell.angle_beta   90.00
_cell.angle_gamma   90.00
#
_symmetry.space_group_name_H-M   'P 1'
#
loop_
_entity.id
_entity.type
_entity.pdbx_description
1 polymer ?
#
loop_
_entity_poly.entity_id
_entity_poly.type
_entity_poly.pdbx_seq_one_letter_code
_entity_poly.pdbx_strand_id
1 'polypeptide(L)'
;MLMIKLLKECAEYIRLHPDNGLSEKLLDKIKLELSRNDGYAIVSTVSREDIVSAGYDADAVSDDDLERIAESMHEDHTEYGGYWVALKDACDDLMIPRTLSRIPIHRTGVR
;
A
#
# COMPACT_ATOMS: atom_id res chain seq x y z
N MET A 1 -5.07 20.24 -11.36
CA MET A 1 -4.82 18.82 -11.02
C MET A 1 -3.39 18.32 -11.30
N LEU A 2 -2.60 18.97 -12.17
CA LEU A 2 -1.19 18.58 -12.45
C LEU A 2 -0.28 18.68 -11.22
N MET A 3 -0.49 19.71 -10.39
CA MET A 3 0.31 19.99 -9.19
C MET A 3 0.15 18.91 -8.12
N ILE A 4 -1.09 18.43 -7.91
CA ILE A 4 -1.38 17.30 -7.02
C ILE A 4 -0.63 16.06 -7.51
N LYS A 5 -0.69 15.74 -8.80
CA LYS A 5 0.02 14.58 -9.36
C LYS A 5 1.54 14.65 -9.16
N LEU A 6 2.14 15.83 -9.38
CA LEU A 6 3.57 16.04 -9.17
C LEU A 6 3.98 15.88 -7.70
N LEU A 7 3.17 16.41 -6.77
CA LEU A 7 3.38 16.24 -5.33
C LEU A 7 3.33 14.76 -4.91
N LYS A 8 2.44 13.97 -5.51
CA LYS A 8 2.34 12.52 -5.30
C LYS A 8 3.62 11.80 -5.77
N GLU A 9 4.07 12.07 -6.99
CA GLU A 9 5.29 11.48 -7.56
C GLU A 9 6.55 11.83 -6.72
N CYS A 10 6.63 13.06 -6.21
CA CYS A 10 7.70 13.48 -5.31
C CYS A 10 7.68 12.73 -3.97
N ALA A 11 6.49 12.52 -3.38
CA ALA A 11 6.36 11.78 -2.13
C ALA A 11 6.83 10.33 -2.27
N GLU A 12 6.46 9.65 -3.37
CA GLU A 12 6.90 8.29 -3.67
C GLU A 12 8.42 8.21 -3.86
N TYR A 13 9.00 9.14 -4.62
CA TYR A 13 10.43 9.17 -4.87
C TYR A 13 11.25 9.31 -3.56
N ILE A 14 10.82 10.20 -2.66
CA ILE A 14 11.47 10.42 -1.36
C ILE A 14 11.41 9.17 -0.48
N ARG A 15 10.28 8.45 -0.47
CA ARG A 15 10.12 7.21 0.33
C ARG A 15 11.02 6.08 -0.16
N LEU A 16 11.21 5.98 -1.48
CA LEU A 16 12.09 4.97 -2.08
C LEU A 16 13.59 5.28 -1.89
N HIS A 17 13.93 6.53 -1.56
CA HIS A 17 15.32 6.99 -1.39
C HIS A 17 15.47 7.81 -0.10
N PRO A 18 15.37 7.16 1.09
CA PRO A 18 15.52 7.86 2.36
C PRO A 18 16.97 8.28 2.58
N ASP A 19 17.30 9.53 2.22
CA ASP A 19 18.68 10.04 2.29
C ASP A 19 19.03 10.70 3.63
N ASN A 20 18.06 11.34 4.33
CA ASN A 20 18.25 12.05 5.62
C ASN A 20 16.95 12.65 6.19
N GLY A 21 17.02 13.26 7.39
CA GLY A 21 15.89 13.93 8.05
C GLY A 21 15.38 15.23 7.39
N LEU A 22 16.02 15.77 6.34
CA LEU A 22 15.42 16.83 5.52
C LEU A 22 14.37 16.27 4.57
N SER A 23 14.59 15.04 4.08
CA SER A 23 13.63 14.28 3.25
C SER A 23 12.34 14.01 4.00
N GLU A 24 12.40 13.63 5.28
CA GLU A 24 11.23 13.45 6.16
C GLU A 24 10.44 14.76 6.32
N LYS A 25 11.12 15.87 6.64
CA LYS A 25 10.48 17.19 6.77
C LYS A 25 9.85 17.68 5.46
N LEU A 26 10.43 17.31 4.32
CA LEU A 26 9.87 17.62 3.01
C LEU A 26 8.62 16.78 2.74
N LEU A 27 8.66 15.49 3.10
CA LEU A 27 7.52 14.59 3.00
C LEU A 27 6.33 15.10 3.83
N ASP A 28 6.56 15.56 5.06
CA ASP A 28 5.51 16.14 5.92
C ASP A 28 4.85 17.37 5.29
N LYS A 29 5.64 18.24 4.66
CA LYS A 29 5.11 19.41 3.94
C LYS A 29 4.29 19.02 2.72
N ILE A 30 4.74 18.00 1.98
CA ILE A 30 4.00 17.47 0.83
C ILE A 30 2.67 16.86 1.29
N LYS A 31 2.66 16.08 2.39
CA LYS A 31 1.44 15.52 2.99
C LYS A 31 0.45 16.62 3.39
N LEU A 32 0.94 17.68 4.04
CA LEU A 32 0.12 18.82 4.44
C LEU A 32 -0.48 19.57 3.25
N GLU A 33 0.29 19.75 2.18
CA GLU A 33 -0.21 20.46 1.00
C GLU A 33 -1.21 19.62 0.20
N LEU A 34 -0.99 18.30 0.15
CA LEU A 34 -1.96 17.37 -0.42
C LEU A 34 -3.27 17.34 0.38
N SER A 35 -3.22 17.38 1.72
CA SER A 35 -4.44 17.34 2.56
C SER A 35 -5.30 18.57 2.46
N ARG A 36 -4.69 19.74 2.25
CA ARG A 36 -5.41 20.99 1.99
C ARG A 36 -6.14 21.01 0.65
N ASN A 37 -5.77 20.12 -0.28
CA ASN A 37 -6.25 20.12 -1.67
C ASN A 37 -7.03 18.85 -2.02
N ASP A 38 -7.61 18.14 -1.03
CA ASP A 38 -8.29 16.84 -1.18
C ASP A 38 -7.45 15.78 -1.92
N GLY A 39 -6.13 15.98 -1.97
CA GLY A 39 -5.15 15.07 -2.53
C GLY A 39 -4.56 14.17 -1.47
N TYR A 40 -5.14 14.10 -0.27
CA TYR A 40 -4.72 13.27 0.85
C TYR A 40 -5.92 12.59 1.49
N ALA A 41 -5.87 11.26 1.58
CA ALA A 41 -6.82 10.46 2.33
C ALA A 41 -6.06 9.66 3.40
N ILE A 42 -6.59 9.67 4.62
CA ILE A 42 -6.21 8.68 5.64
C ILE A 42 -7.07 7.46 5.36
N VAL A 43 -6.44 6.37 4.90
CA VAL A 43 -7.13 5.11 4.71
C VAL A 43 -7.38 4.49 6.09
N SER A 44 -8.58 4.61 6.65
CA SER A 44 -8.89 4.02 7.97
C SER A 44 -9.28 2.54 7.92
N THR A 45 -9.36 1.95 6.73
CA THR A 45 -9.84 0.58 6.50
C THR A 45 -9.11 -0.04 5.33
N VAL A 46 -8.70 -1.31 5.44
CA VAL A 46 -8.13 -2.08 4.34
C VAL A 46 -9.23 -2.91 3.69
N SER A 47 -9.32 -2.87 2.37
CA SER A 47 -10.29 -3.67 1.62
C SER A 47 -9.70 -5.03 1.21
N ARG A 48 -10.56 -6.05 1.06
CA ARG A 48 -10.15 -7.34 0.48
C ARG A 48 -9.61 -7.20 -0.95
N GLU A 49 -10.08 -6.21 -1.69
CA GLU A 49 -9.58 -5.92 -3.05
C GLU A 49 -8.13 -5.44 -3.02
N ASP A 50 -7.74 -4.69 -1.99
CA ASP A 50 -6.35 -4.27 -1.80
C ASP A 50 -5.44 -5.45 -1.45
N ILE A 51 -5.92 -6.38 -0.62
CA ILE A 51 -5.21 -7.64 -0.29
C ILE A 51 -4.92 -8.44 -1.58
N VAL A 52 -5.93 -8.60 -2.45
CA VAL A 52 -5.77 -9.26 -3.76
C VAL A 52 -4.81 -8.48 -4.65
N SER A 53 -4.94 -7.15 -4.71
CA SER A 53 -4.09 -6.28 -5.54
C SER A 53 -2.63 -6.30 -5.08
N ALA A 54 -2.37 -6.49 -3.79
CA ALA A 54 -1.05 -6.67 -3.21
C ALA A 54 -0.46 -8.08 -3.45
N GLY A 55 -1.25 -9.03 -3.95
CA GLY A 55 -0.83 -10.39 -4.27
C GLY A 55 -1.04 -11.42 -3.16
N TYR A 56 -1.98 -11.16 -2.24
CA TYR A 56 -2.33 -12.06 -1.15
C TYR A 56 -3.68 -12.74 -1.39
N ASP A 57 -3.92 -13.83 -0.66
CA ASP A 57 -5.17 -14.56 -0.67
C ASP A 57 -6.17 -13.93 0.31
N ALA A 58 -7.07 -13.11 -0.22
CA ALA A 58 -8.08 -12.43 0.60
C ALA A 58 -9.12 -13.38 1.22
N ASP A 59 -9.27 -14.60 0.71
CA ASP A 59 -10.18 -15.60 1.29
C ASP A 59 -9.61 -16.21 2.58
N ALA A 60 -8.30 -16.08 2.79
CA ALA A 60 -7.60 -16.48 4.00
C ALA A 60 -7.58 -15.38 5.09
N VAL A 61 -8.18 -14.20 4.82
CA VAL A 61 -8.16 -13.04 5.72
C VAL A 61 -9.54 -12.82 6.34
N SER A 62 -9.63 -12.99 7.66
CA SER A 62 -10.85 -12.70 8.41
C SER A 62 -11.10 -11.19 8.56
N ASP A 63 -12.31 -10.80 8.98
CA ASP A 63 -12.60 -9.38 9.25
C ASP A 63 -11.72 -8.85 10.41
N ASP A 64 -11.43 -9.68 11.42
CA ASP A 64 -10.51 -9.36 12.51
C ASP A 64 -9.07 -9.14 12.00
N ASP A 65 -8.63 -9.93 11.01
CA ASP A 65 -7.31 -9.74 10.40
C ASP A 65 -7.26 -8.44 9.60
N LEU A 66 -8.32 -8.07 8.86
CA LEU A 66 -8.40 -6.79 8.15
C LEU A 66 -8.29 -5.59 9.10
N GLU A 67 -8.93 -5.68 10.26
CA GLU A 67 -8.84 -4.64 11.29
C GLU A 67 -7.41 -4.56 11.87
N ARG A 68 -6.78 -5.71 12.16
CA ARG A 68 -5.38 -5.75 12.63
C ARG A 68 -4.38 -5.23 11.60
N ILE A 69 -4.57 -5.55 10.32
CA ILE A 69 -3.76 -5.01 9.23
C ILE A 69 -3.92 -3.50 9.22
N ALA A 70 -5.15 -2.99 9.26
CA ALA A 70 -5.39 -1.56 9.30
C ALA A 70 -4.70 -0.91 10.51
N GLU A 71 -4.94 -1.41 11.72
CA GLU A 71 -4.28 -0.90 12.94
C GLU A 71 -2.75 -0.87 12.83
N SER A 72 -2.14 -1.91 12.25
CA SER A 72 -0.68 -2.02 12.10
C SER A 72 -0.08 -1.02 11.11
N MET A 73 -0.87 -0.56 10.14
CA MET A 73 -0.44 0.38 9.11
C MET A 73 -0.43 1.84 9.59
N HIS A 74 -0.96 2.13 10.79
CA HIS A 74 -0.86 3.43 11.49
C HIS A 74 -0.97 4.67 10.57
N GLU A 75 -0.19 5.75 10.78
CA GLU A 75 -0.22 6.93 9.91
C GLU A 75 0.31 6.66 8.49
N ASP A 76 0.84 5.46 8.20
CA ASP A 76 1.31 5.06 6.87
C ASP A 76 0.19 4.66 5.91
N HIS A 77 -1.05 4.66 6.40
CA HIS A 77 -2.31 4.68 5.64
C HIS A 77 -2.45 5.80 4.59
N THR A 78 -1.43 6.62 4.40
CA THR A 78 -1.37 7.56 3.30
C THR A 78 -1.42 6.83 1.97
N GLU A 79 -2.38 7.19 1.13
CA GLU A 79 -2.53 6.74 -0.27
C GLU A 79 -1.26 7.01 -1.13
N TYR A 80 -0.25 7.71 -0.60
CA TYR A 80 0.96 8.14 -1.31
C TYR A 80 2.20 7.38 -0.85
N GLY A 81 2.40 6.24 -1.51
CA GLY A 81 3.66 5.48 -1.52
C GLY A 81 3.94 4.63 -0.27
N GLY A 82 3.09 4.71 0.75
CA GLY A 82 3.21 3.93 1.99
C GLY A 82 2.20 2.83 2.07
N TYR A 83 0.97 3.11 1.66
CA TYR A 83 -0.13 2.17 1.77
C TYR A 83 0.24 0.79 1.24
N TRP A 84 0.73 0.68 0.00
CA TRP A 84 1.08 -0.62 -0.58
C TRP A 84 2.30 -1.29 0.04
N VAL A 85 3.21 -0.53 0.64
CA VAL A 85 4.40 -1.06 1.34
C VAL A 85 3.97 -1.55 2.71
N ALA A 86 3.36 -0.69 3.52
CA ALA A 86 2.81 -1.00 4.82
C ALA A 86 1.77 -2.14 4.78
N LEU A 87 0.95 -2.20 3.73
CA LEU A 87 0.01 -3.30 3.51
C LEU A 87 0.73 -4.63 3.29
N LYS A 88 1.80 -4.64 2.50
CA LYS A 88 2.60 -5.86 2.27
C LYS A 88 3.32 -6.29 3.55
N ASP A 89 3.92 -5.33 4.26
CA ASP A 89 4.61 -5.59 5.53
C ASP A 89 3.62 -6.17 6.57
N ALA A 90 2.45 -5.56 6.72
CA ALA A 90 1.39 -6.04 7.61
C ALA A 90 0.86 -7.43 7.22
N CYS A 91 0.70 -7.70 5.92
CA CYS A 91 0.28 -9.01 5.44
C CYS A 91 1.36 -10.09 5.68
N ASP A 92 2.63 -9.74 5.48
CA ASP A 92 3.76 -10.64 5.73
C ASP A 92 3.92 -10.94 7.23
N ASP A 93 3.73 -9.95 8.11
CA ASP A 93 3.75 -10.11 9.58
C ASP A 93 2.64 -11.03 10.09
N LEU A 94 1.46 -10.99 9.47
CA LEU A 94 0.35 -11.89 9.76
C LEU A 94 0.46 -13.25 9.03
N MET A 95 1.53 -13.47 8.28
CA MET A 95 1.76 -14.70 7.49
C MET A 95 0.59 -15.02 6.54
N ILE A 96 -0.03 -13.99 5.96
CA ILE A 96 -1.13 -14.17 5.02
C ILE A 96 -0.61 -14.91 3.78
N PRO A 97 -1.27 -16.00 3.34
CA PRO A 97 -0.86 -16.72 2.16
C PRO A 97 -0.84 -15.80 0.94
N ARG A 98 0.22 -15.89 0.13
CA ARG A 98 0.23 -15.21 -1.17
C ARG A 98 -0.66 -15.97 -2.14
N THR A 99 -1.40 -15.24 -2.99
CA THR A 99 -2.09 -15.88 -4.10
C THR A 99 -1.01 -16.43 -5.01
N LEU A 100 -0.85 -17.77 -5.02
CA LEU A 100 0.00 -18.44 -5.99
C LEU A 100 -0.46 -17.94 -7.36
N SER A 101 0.40 -17.14 -8.01
CA SER A 101 0.20 -16.77 -9.41
C SER A 101 -0.18 -18.06 -10.11
N ARG A 102 -1.39 -18.12 -10.67
CA ARG A 102 -1.79 -19.22 -11.53
C ARG A 102 -0.78 -19.24 -12.66
N ILE A 103 0.30 -20.00 -12.51
CA ILE A 103 1.10 -20.44 -13.62
C ILE A 103 0.07 -21.09 -14.54
N PRO A 104 -0.13 -20.59 -15.77
CA PRO A 104 -0.97 -21.30 -16.69
C PRO A 104 -0.27 -22.64 -16.90
N ILE A 105 -0.81 -23.69 -16.28
CA ILE A 105 -0.40 -25.06 -16.55
C ILE A 105 -0.86 -25.27 -17.99
N HIS A 106 0.03 -25.01 -18.95
CA HIS A 106 -0.16 -25.50 -20.30
C HIS A 106 -0.24 -27.02 -20.17
N ARG A 107 -1.47 -27.53 -20.09
CA ARG A 107 -1.78 -28.92 -20.41
C ARG A 107 -1.40 -29.11 -21.87
N THR A 108 -0.14 -29.40 -22.15
CA THR A 108 0.22 -30.12 -23.37
C THR A 108 -0.17 -31.58 -23.15
N GLY A 109 -1.47 -31.81 -23.26
CA GLY A 109 -2.02 -33.13 -23.54
C GLY A 109 -2.49 -33.13 -24.98
N VAL A 110 -1.63 -33.52 -25.92
CA VAL A 110 -2.03 -34.11 -27.20
C VAL A 110 -0.94 -35.08 -27.66
N ARG A 111 -1.30 -36.36 -27.54
CA ARG A 111 -0.93 -37.56 -28.34
C ARG A 111 0.51 -37.76 -28.78
#